data_AF-A0AB35C9K4-F1
#
_entry.id   AF-A0AB35C9K4-F1
#
_cell.length_a   1.000
_cell.length_b   1.000
_cell.length_c   1.000
_cell.angle_alpha   90.00
_cell.angle_beta   90.00
_cell.angle_gamma   90.00
#
_symmetry.space_group_name_H-M   'P 1'
#
loop_
_entity.id
_entity.type
_entity.pdbx_description
1 polymer ?
#
loop_
_entity_poly.entity_id
_entity_poly.type
_entity_poly.pdbx_seq_one_letter_code
_entity_poly.pdbx_strand_id
1 'polypeptide(L)'
;MRNKSLMRLAVCLIGMAAMVLQGCSESGTDRDKLCGSWSSVEGKPDVLVYKEGEAYKVTVFARSGKMRRLRPQTYLLVEENGNLFINTGHRIDISYNEAADVLTFSPNGDYVRKEERP
;
A
#
# COMPACT_ATOMS: atom_id res chain seq x y z
N MET A 1 -53.10 -16.71 11.17
CA MET A 1 -51.72 -17.15 11.46
C MET A 1 -50.75 -16.87 10.29
N ARG A 2 -50.90 -15.77 9.55
CA ARG A 2 -50.26 -15.58 8.22
C ARG A 2 -49.22 -14.45 8.17
N ASN A 3 -48.74 -14.06 9.35
CA ASN A 3 -47.98 -12.83 9.59
C ASN A 3 -46.70 -13.06 10.42
N LYS A 4 -46.60 -14.16 11.20
CA LYS A 4 -45.38 -14.50 11.96
C LYS A 4 -44.23 -15.00 11.07
N SER A 5 -44.57 -15.74 9.99
CA SER A 5 -43.59 -16.24 9.01
C SER A 5 -42.98 -15.11 8.18
N LEU A 6 -43.81 -14.14 7.77
CA LEU A 6 -43.38 -12.99 6.99
C LEU A 6 -42.43 -12.08 7.79
N MET A 7 -42.72 -11.87 9.09
CA MET A 7 -41.86 -11.09 9.99
C MET A 7 -40.50 -11.75 10.22
N ARG A 8 -40.46 -13.09 10.35
CA ARG A 8 -39.19 -13.84 10.50
C ARG A 8 -38.33 -13.77 9.23
N LEU A 9 -38.96 -13.89 8.07
CA LEU A 9 -38.29 -13.71 6.78
C LEU A 9 -37.72 -12.30 6.63
N ALA A 10 -38.50 -11.27 6.98
CA ALA A 10 -38.04 -9.88 6.93
C ALA A 10 -36.83 -9.64 7.85
N VAL A 11 -36.84 -10.14 9.08
CA VAL A 11 -35.70 -10.01 10.01
C VAL A 11 -34.47 -10.76 9.50
N CYS A 12 -34.63 -11.97 8.95
CA CYS A 12 -33.52 -12.70 8.33
C CYS A 12 -32.92 -11.95 7.13
N LEU A 13 -33.75 -11.35 6.29
CA LEU A 13 -33.30 -10.59 5.13
C LEU A 13 -32.57 -9.30 5.53
N ILE A 14 -33.03 -8.61 6.56
CA ILE A 14 -32.36 -7.41 7.11
C ILE A 14 -31.01 -7.80 7.74
N GLY A 15 -30.95 -8.90 8.51
CA GLY A 15 -29.71 -9.40 9.09
C GLY A 15 -28.68 -9.84 8.05
N MET A 16 -29.12 -10.47 6.96
CA MET A 16 -28.27 -10.84 5.82
C MET A 16 -27.75 -9.61 5.08
N ALA A 17 -28.59 -8.59 4.86
CA ALA A 17 -28.17 -7.33 4.24
C ALA A 17 -27.12 -6.57 5.08
N ALA A 18 -27.25 -6.59 6.40
CA ALA A 18 -26.26 -5.98 7.31
C ALA A 18 -24.88 -6.67 7.26
N MET A 19 -24.84 -8.00 7.02
CA MET A 19 -23.59 -8.74 6.83
C MET A 19 -22.93 -8.45 5.47
N VAL A 20 -23.73 -8.21 4.43
CA VAL A 20 -23.20 -7.81 3.10
C VAL A 20 -22.58 -6.41 3.14
N LEU A 21 -23.10 -5.52 3.99
CA LEU A 21 -22.61 -4.14 4.13
C LEU A 21 -21.29 -4.01 4.92
N GLN A 22 -20.77 -5.07 5.56
CA GLN A 22 -19.41 -5.07 6.11
C GLN A 22 -18.33 -5.29 5.05
N GLY A 23 -18.72 -5.65 3.82
CA GLY A 23 -17.84 -5.74 2.66
C GLY A 23 -17.73 -4.43 1.87
N CYS A 24 -17.75 -3.27 2.53
CA CYS A 24 -17.24 -2.06 1.89
C CYS A 24 -15.72 -2.24 1.76
N SER A 25 -15.30 -2.83 0.63
CA SER A 25 -13.90 -2.91 0.24
C SER A 25 -13.28 -1.54 0.39
N GLU A 26 -12.25 -1.49 1.23
CA GLU A 26 -11.45 -0.32 1.55
C GLU A 26 -11.23 0.51 0.29
N SER A 27 -11.61 1.78 0.35
CA SER A 27 -11.23 2.81 -0.63
C SER A 27 -9.74 3.14 -0.45
N GLY A 28 -8.90 2.11 -0.51
CA GLY A 28 -7.46 2.23 -0.53
C GLY A 28 -6.98 2.39 -1.95
N THR A 29 -5.82 3.01 -2.10
CA THR A 29 -5.12 2.99 -3.38
C THR A 29 -4.98 1.53 -3.82
N ASP A 30 -5.19 1.21 -5.09
CA ASP A 30 -4.86 -0.11 -5.62
C ASP A 30 -3.35 -0.32 -5.45
N ARG A 31 -2.96 -0.91 -4.32
CA ARG A 31 -1.57 -1.03 -3.88
C ARG A 31 -0.75 -1.92 -4.81
N ASP A 32 -1.41 -2.75 -5.61
CA ASP A 32 -0.76 -3.52 -6.67
C ASP A 32 -0.14 -2.58 -7.72
N LYS A 33 -0.72 -1.40 -7.96
CA LYS A 33 -0.09 -0.37 -8.82
C LYS A 33 1.22 0.14 -8.25
N LEU A 34 1.43 0.07 -6.94
CA LEU A 34 2.68 0.54 -6.33
C LEU A 34 3.81 -0.46 -6.53
N CYS A 35 3.51 -1.75 -6.78
CA CYS A 35 4.52 -2.78 -6.93
C CYS A 35 5.46 -2.51 -8.12
N GLY A 36 6.73 -2.80 -7.92
CA GLY A 36 7.79 -2.58 -8.91
C GLY A 36 8.99 -1.84 -8.34
N SER A 37 10.00 -1.68 -9.20
CA SER A 37 11.23 -0.94 -8.88
C SER A 37 11.05 0.55 -9.17
N TRP A 38 11.53 1.36 -8.25
CA TRP A 38 11.42 2.81 -8.27
C TRP A 38 12.79 3.46 -8.03
N SER A 39 13.12 4.45 -8.86
CA SER A 39 14.36 5.22 -8.77
C SER A 39 14.09 6.64 -8.29
N SER A 40 14.92 7.10 -7.35
CA SER A 40 14.79 8.45 -6.78
C SER A 40 15.15 9.51 -7.80
N VAL A 41 14.34 10.56 -7.88
CA VAL A 41 14.63 11.76 -8.68
C VAL A 41 15.76 12.60 -8.06
N GLU A 42 15.90 12.57 -6.73
CA GLU A 42 16.87 13.38 -5.97
C GLU A 42 18.14 12.62 -5.56
N GLY A 43 18.38 11.43 -6.13
CA GLY A 43 19.58 10.63 -5.84
C GLY A 43 19.58 9.95 -4.47
N LYS A 44 18.40 9.79 -3.83
CA LYS A 44 18.22 8.88 -2.69
C LYS A 44 18.36 7.41 -3.15
N PRO A 45 18.51 6.44 -2.23
CA PRO A 45 18.52 5.04 -2.61
C PRO A 45 17.25 4.62 -3.33
N ASP A 46 17.39 3.80 -4.39
CA ASP A 46 16.28 3.14 -5.08
C ASP A 46 15.45 2.28 -4.11
N VAL A 47 14.18 2.08 -4.45
CA VAL A 47 13.27 1.24 -3.66
C VAL A 47 12.58 0.19 -4.53
N LEU A 48 12.21 -0.93 -3.93
CA LEU A 48 11.35 -1.96 -4.52
C LEU A 48 10.12 -2.11 -3.64
N VAL A 49 8.95 -1.96 -4.24
CA VAL A 49 7.67 -2.26 -3.59
C VAL A 49 7.18 -3.61 -4.10
N TYR A 50 6.76 -4.50 -3.21
CA TYR A 50 6.27 -5.82 -3.59
C TYR A 50 5.23 -6.34 -2.60
N LYS A 51 4.39 -7.25 -3.07
CA LYS A 51 3.40 -7.97 -2.28
C LYS A 51 3.97 -9.31 -1.82
N GLU A 52 3.80 -9.63 -0.54
CA GLU A 52 4.14 -10.91 0.07
C GLU A 52 2.94 -11.39 0.87
N GLY A 53 2.18 -12.34 0.31
CA GLY A 53 0.87 -12.72 0.83
C GLY A 53 -0.11 -11.54 0.76
N GLU A 54 -0.71 -11.19 1.89
CA GLU A 54 -1.61 -10.03 2.02
C GLU A 54 -0.89 -8.72 2.39
N ALA A 55 0.41 -8.79 2.68
CA ALA A 55 1.21 -7.64 3.08
C ALA A 55 1.95 -7.03 1.89
N TYR A 56 2.09 -5.71 1.86
CA TYR A 56 2.99 -5.03 0.94
C TYR A 56 4.22 -4.54 1.69
N LYS A 57 5.38 -4.64 1.06
CA LYS A 57 6.66 -4.29 1.64
C LYS A 57 7.43 -3.35 0.73
N VAL A 58 8.25 -2.50 1.34
CA VAL A 58 9.18 -1.61 0.64
C VAL A 58 10.60 -1.97 1.05
N THR A 59 11.43 -2.37 0.08
CA THR A 59 12.87 -2.56 0.28
C THR A 59 13.63 -1.35 -0.23
N VAL A 60 14.42 -0.70 0.63
CA VAL A 60 15.30 0.42 0.31
C VAL A 60 16.72 -0.10 0.10
N PHE A 61 17.30 0.14 -1.08
CA PHE A 61 18.62 -0.34 -1.47
C PHE A 61 19.75 0.61 -1.04
N ALA A 62 19.82 0.90 0.26
CA ALA A 62 20.85 1.76 0.81
C ALA A 62 22.25 1.14 0.64
N ARG A 63 23.25 2.00 0.37
CA ARG A 63 24.67 1.63 0.40
C ARG A 63 25.27 2.15 1.70
N SER A 64 26.00 1.31 2.42
CA SER A 64 26.56 1.63 3.74
C SER A 64 28.09 1.54 3.76
N GLY A 65 28.71 2.46 4.50
CA GLY A 65 30.15 2.50 4.80
C GLY A 65 31.04 3.02 3.67
N LYS A 66 32.33 3.21 3.99
CA LYS A 66 33.37 3.71 3.05
C LYS A 66 33.52 2.81 1.80
N MET A 67 33.23 1.52 1.95
CA MET A 67 33.30 0.50 0.90
C MET A 67 32.01 0.37 0.05
N ARG A 68 30.99 1.20 0.31
CA ARG A 68 29.69 1.22 -0.40
C ARG A 68 29.02 -0.14 -0.55
N ARG A 69 29.07 -0.99 0.49
CA ARG A 69 28.39 -2.30 0.45
C ARG A 69 26.88 -2.09 0.44
N LEU A 70 26.17 -2.83 -0.42
CA LEU A 70 24.72 -2.83 -0.46
C LEU A 70 24.18 -3.41 0.85
N ARG A 71 23.27 -2.69 1.50
CA ARG A 71 22.53 -3.15 2.69
C ARG A 71 21.06 -2.82 2.50
N PRO A 72 20.29 -3.71 1.85
CA PRO A 72 18.86 -3.53 1.70
C PRO A 72 18.16 -3.55 3.06
N GLN A 73 17.18 -2.68 3.25
CA GLN A 73 16.32 -2.65 4.43
C GLN A 73 14.86 -2.75 3.99
N THR A 74 14.09 -3.65 4.60
CA THR A 74 12.70 -3.92 4.22
C THR A 74 11.75 -3.46 5.31
N TYR A 75 10.72 -2.73 4.91
CA TYR A 75 9.70 -2.17 5.79
C TYR A 75 8.31 -2.60 5.34
N LEU A 76 7.37 -2.67 6.29
CA LEU A 76 5.96 -2.91 5.99
C LEU A 76 5.33 -1.63 5.46
N LEU A 77 4.68 -1.69 4.29
CA LEU A 77 3.82 -0.64 3.78
C LEU A 77 2.46 -0.76 4.48
N VAL A 78 2.17 0.21 5.34
CA VAL A 78 0.93 0.24 6.13
C VAL A 78 -0.02 1.23 5.50
N GLU A 79 -1.30 0.88 5.48
CA GLU A 79 -2.39 1.79 5.12
C GLU A 79 -3.28 2.00 6.34
N GLU A 80 -3.49 3.25 6.73
CA GLU A 80 -4.34 3.61 7.86
C GLU A 80 -5.14 4.86 7.52
N ASN A 81 -6.48 4.74 7.55
CA ASN A 81 -7.40 5.83 7.20
C ASN A 81 -7.11 6.44 5.81
N GLY A 82 -6.75 5.60 4.83
CA GLY A 82 -6.38 6.03 3.47
C GLY A 82 -4.97 6.63 3.33
N ASN A 83 -4.18 6.65 4.40
CA ASN A 83 -2.80 7.14 4.37
C ASN A 83 -1.82 5.96 4.31
N LEU A 84 -0.94 5.97 3.31
CA LEU A 84 0.13 4.99 3.17
C LEU A 84 1.41 5.50 3.85
N PHE A 85 2.10 4.62 4.57
CA PHE A 85 3.38 4.96 5.19
C PHE A 85 4.24 3.73 5.46
N ILE A 86 5.54 3.96 5.69
CA ILE A 86 6.47 2.98 6.27
C ILE A 86 7.07 3.53 7.56
N ASN A 87 7.46 2.63 8.48
CA ASN A 87 8.18 3.00 9.69
C ASN A 87 9.64 2.53 9.61
N THR A 88 10.56 3.49 9.53
CA THR A 88 12.01 3.24 9.42
C THR A 88 12.76 3.52 10.72
N GLY A 89 12.03 3.72 11.83
CA GLY A 89 12.47 4.41 13.05
C GLY A 89 11.80 5.78 13.20
N HIS A 90 11.22 6.30 12.11
CA HIS A 90 10.26 7.39 12.06
C HIS A 90 9.27 7.11 10.92
N ARG A 91 8.13 7.82 10.93
CA ARG A 91 7.08 7.69 9.90
C ARG A 91 7.54 8.39 8.62
N ILE A 92 7.43 7.68 7.50
CA ILE A 92 7.61 8.19 6.14
C ILE A 92 6.28 8.01 5.42
N ASP A 93 5.59 9.11 5.13
CA ASP A 93 4.34 9.08 4.38
C ASP A 93 4.62 8.83 2.90
N ILE A 94 3.73 8.08 2.26
CA ILE A 94 3.83 7.65 0.87
C ILE A 94 2.56 8.09 0.14
N SER A 95 2.72 8.72 -1.01
CA SER A 95 1.62 9.06 -1.91
C SER A 95 1.94 8.65 -3.34
N TYR A 96 0.91 8.29 -4.10
CA TYR A 96 1.05 7.88 -5.49
C TYR A 96 0.21 8.77 -6.40
N ASN A 97 0.87 9.39 -7.38
CA ASN A 97 0.22 10.11 -8.46
C ASN A 97 0.11 9.20 -9.68
N GLU A 98 -1.09 8.64 -9.89
CA GLU A 98 -1.38 7.72 -11.00
C GLU A 98 -1.22 8.37 -12.38
N ALA A 99 -1.53 9.67 -12.53
CA ALA A 99 -1.46 10.34 -13.83
C ALA A 99 -0.01 10.57 -14.31
N ALA A 100 0.92 10.75 -13.37
CA ALA A 100 2.33 10.95 -13.66
C ALA A 100 3.19 9.69 -13.46
N ASP A 101 2.61 8.62 -12.91
CA ASP A 101 3.31 7.44 -12.39
C ASP A 101 4.49 7.81 -11.48
N VAL A 102 4.20 8.64 -10.47
CA VAL A 102 5.19 9.13 -9.48
C VAL A 102 4.81 8.67 -8.09
N LEU A 103 5.78 8.07 -7.39
CA LEU A 103 5.67 7.67 -5.99
C LEU A 103 6.48 8.64 -5.12
N THR A 104 5.84 9.34 -4.19
CA THR A 104 6.52 10.29 -3.31
C THR A 104 6.68 9.69 -1.92
N PHE A 105 7.90 9.72 -1.39
CA PHE A 105 8.19 9.38 0.01
C PHE A 105 8.50 10.68 0.75
N SER A 106 7.67 11.14 1.67
CA SER A 106 7.95 12.38 2.42
C SER A 106 8.81 12.08 3.65
N PRO A 107 9.98 12.73 3.84
CA PRO A 107 10.52 13.89 3.11
C PRO A 107 11.61 13.54 2.07
N ASN A 108 11.71 12.28 1.66
CA ASN A 108 12.74 11.78 0.74
C ASN A 108 12.52 12.13 -0.75
N GLY A 109 11.39 12.74 -1.09
CA GLY A 109 11.10 13.24 -2.42
C GLY A 109 10.48 12.20 -3.35
N ASP A 110 10.51 12.52 -4.65
CA ASP A 110 9.80 11.78 -5.70
C ASP A 110 10.64 10.63 -6.27
N TYR A 111 9.92 9.59 -6.69
CA TYR A 111 10.46 8.40 -7.32
C TYR A 111 9.66 8.07 -8.59
N VAL A 112 10.38 7.62 -9.61
CA VAL A 112 9.84 7.21 -10.92
C VAL A 112 10.15 5.74 -11.17
N ARG A 113 9.45 5.08 -12.11
CA ARG A 113 9.75 3.69 -12.45
C ARG A 113 11.18 3.52 -12.90
N LYS A 114 11.82 2.47 -12.39
CA LYS A 114 13.14 2.08 -12.85
C LYS A 114 13.00 1.37 -14.20
N GLU A 115 13.55 1.98 -15.25
CA GLU A 115 13.62 1.35 -16.57
C GLU A 115 14.40 0.03 -16.48
N GLU A 116 13.80 -1.06 -16.94
CA GLU A 116 14.54 -2.29 -17.21
C GLU A 116 15.32 -2.07 -18.51
N ARG A 117 16.65 -2.00 -18.42
CA ARG A 117 17.49 -2.00 -19.61
C ARG A 117 17.40 -3.40 -20.25
N PRO A 118 17.09 -3.50 -21.56
CA PRO A 118 17.07 -4.77 -22.29
C PRO A 118 18.40 -5.50 -22.25
#